data_AF-A0A931PWC7-F1
#
_entry.id   AF-A0A931PWC7-F1
#
_cell.length_a   1.000
_cell.length_b   1.000
_cell.length_c   1.000
_cell.angle_alpha   90.00
_cell.angle_beta   90.00
_cell.angle_gamma   90.00
#
_symmetry.space_group_name_H-M   'P 1'
#
loop_
_entity.id
_entity.type
_entity.pdbx_description
1 polymer ?
#
loop_
_entity_poly.entity_id
_entity_poly.type
_entity_poly.pdbx_seq_one_letter_code
_entity_poly.pdbx_strand_id
1 'polypeptide(L)'
;MSTSRTHDADSRLCRQTFSSGAYTDLGYDYRSRITSVSHKNSSAGVISSESYVYDSANNLSSKTVDSAARRRWIRLLPRTATTRSTN
;
A
#
# COMPACT_ATOMS: atom_id res chain seq x y z
N MET A 1 -18.97 18.70 -9.01
CA MET A 1 -17.75 17.98 -8.58
C MET A 1 -17.65 16.71 -9.41
N SER A 2 -16.60 16.53 -10.21
CA SER A 2 -16.42 15.32 -11.02
C SER A 2 -15.36 14.42 -10.38
N THR A 3 -15.60 13.11 -10.38
CA THR A 3 -14.60 12.10 -10.03
C THR A 3 -14.15 11.43 -11.31
N SER A 4 -12.85 11.41 -11.57
CA SER A 4 -12.27 10.79 -12.76
C SER A 4 -11.82 9.37 -12.45
N ARG A 5 -12.00 8.46 -13.40
CA ARG A 5 -11.62 7.04 -13.29
C ARG A 5 -10.89 6.64 -14.54
N THR A 6 -9.69 6.09 -14.37
CA THR A 6 -8.93 5.49 -15.47
C THR A 6 -9.05 3.97 -15.35
N HIS A 7 -9.28 3.33 -16.49
CA HIS A 7 -9.40 1.88 -16.58
C HIS A 7 -8.21 1.30 -17.36
N ASP A 8 -7.84 0.05 -17.08
CA ASP A 8 -6.88 -0.71 -17.86
C ASP A 8 -7.51 -1.30 -19.14
N ALA A 9 -6.73 -2.07 -19.90
CA ALA A 9 -7.19 -2.74 -21.12
C ALA A 9 -8.32 -3.76 -20.89
N ASP A 10 -8.44 -4.27 -19.66
CA ASP A 10 -9.47 -5.22 -19.23
C ASP A 10 -10.69 -4.51 -18.60
N SER A 11 -10.80 -3.18 -18.76
CA SER A 11 -11.85 -2.34 -18.17
C SER A 11 -11.88 -2.32 -16.64
N ARG A 12 -10.75 -2.60 -15.98
CA ARG A 12 -10.62 -2.56 -14.52
C ARG A 12 -10.07 -1.22 -14.07
N LEU A 13 -10.55 -0.73 -12.93
CA LEU A 13 -10.20 0.59 -12.42
C LEU A 13 -8.75 0.64 -11.94
N CYS A 14 -7.83 1.24 -12.70
CA CYS A 14 -6.43 1.37 -12.30
C CYS A 14 -6.18 2.58 -11.39
N ARG A 15 -6.93 3.66 -11.57
CA ARG A 15 -6.85 4.86 -10.72
C ARG A 15 -8.18 5.59 -10.65
N GLN A 16 -8.50 6.08 -9.46
CA GLN A 16 -9.65 6.95 -9.22
C GLN A 16 -9.18 8.26 -8.59
N THR A 17 -9.47 9.37 -9.26
CA THR A 17 -9.15 10.72 -8.79
C THR A 17 -10.42 11.40 -8.30
N PHE A 18 -10.39 11.90 -7.07
CA PHE A 18 -11.47 12.62 -6.43
C PHE A 18 -11.41 14.13 -6.74
N SER A 19 -12.54 14.82 -6.56
CA SER A 19 -12.64 16.26 -6.78
C SER A 19 -11.76 17.11 -5.86
N SER A 20 -11.32 16.55 -4.73
CA SER A 20 -10.35 17.15 -3.82
C SER A 20 -8.89 17.06 -4.32
N GLY A 21 -8.65 16.40 -5.46
CA GLY A 21 -7.31 16.12 -5.99
C GLY A 21 -6.64 14.88 -5.38
N ALA A 22 -7.20 14.33 -4.29
CA ALA A 22 -6.78 13.03 -3.80
C ALA A 22 -7.06 11.93 -4.83
N TYR A 23 -6.23 10.91 -4.88
CA TYR A 23 -6.42 9.79 -5.80
C TYR A 23 -6.03 8.46 -5.17
N THR A 24 -6.66 7.39 -5.67
CA THR A 24 -6.39 6.01 -5.27
C THR A 24 -5.84 5.26 -6.47
N ASP A 25 -4.67 4.66 -6.31
CA ASP A 25 -4.08 3.72 -7.25
C ASP A 25 -4.46 2.29 -6.86
N LEU A 26 -4.84 1.46 -7.84
CA LEU A 26 -5.19 0.05 -7.67
C LEU A 26 -4.28 -0.81 -8.55
N GLY A 27 -3.68 -1.84 -7.94
CA GLY A 27 -2.91 -2.88 -8.62
C GLY A 27 -3.69 -4.19 -8.67
N TYR A 28 -3.64 -4.87 -9.81
CA TYR A 28 -4.31 -6.14 -10.03
C TYR A 28 -3.34 -7.24 -10.42
N ASP A 29 -3.67 -8.48 -10.09
CA ASP A 29 -3.00 -9.67 -10.63
C ASP A 29 -3.59 -10.13 -11.96
N TYR A 30 -2.99 -11.18 -12.53
CA TYR A 30 -3.44 -11.82 -13.78
C TYR A 30 -4.86 -12.42 -13.70
N ARG A 31 -5.40 -12.61 -12.49
CA ARG A 31 -6.77 -13.10 -12.24
C ARG A 31 -7.72 -11.95 -11.92
N SER A 32 -7.29 -10.71 -12.10
CA SER A 32 -8.06 -9.49 -11.83
C SER A 32 -8.45 -9.27 -10.38
N ARG A 33 -7.60 -9.73 -9.46
CA ARG A 33 -7.76 -9.53 -8.02
C ARG A 33 -6.88 -8.38 -7.56
N ILE A 34 -7.37 -7.58 -6.61
CA ILE A 34 -6.65 -6.40 -6.10
C ILE A 34 -5.47 -6.85 -5.24
N THR A 35 -4.24 -6.66 -5.70
CA THR A 35 -3.03 -6.97 -4.93
C THR A 35 -2.52 -5.78 -4.14
N SER A 36 -2.84 -4.56 -4.59
CA SER A 36 -2.34 -3.34 -3.97
C SER A 36 -3.35 -2.21 -4.11
N VAL A 37 -3.49 -1.42 -3.06
CA VAL A 37 -4.26 -0.17 -3.03
C VAL A 37 -3.35 0.89 -2.45
N SER A 38 -3.34 2.08 -3.03
CA SER A 38 -2.54 3.20 -2.52
C SER A 38 -3.34 4.48 -2.59
N HIS A 39 -3.65 5.02 -1.43
CA HIS A 39 -4.34 6.29 -1.26
C HIS A 39 -3.32 7.42 -1.16
N LYS A 40 -3.40 8.38 -2.07
CA LYS A 40 -2.52 9.55 -2.13
C LYS A 40 -3.32 10.84 -2.12
N ASN A 41 -2.74 11.89 -1.53
CA ASN A 41 -3.29 13.22 -1.59
C ASN A 41 -2.95 13.91 -2.94
N SER A 42 -3.49 15.11 -3.15
CA SER A 42 -3.21 15.92 -4.35
C SER A 42 -1.72 16.25 -4.53
N SER A 43 -0.97 16.35 -3.43
CA SER A 43 0.50 16.56 -3.42
C SER A 43 1.31 15.26 -3.58
N ALA A 44 0.68 14.15 -4.01
CA ALA A 44 1.28 12.82 -4.12
C ALA A 44 1.82 12.20 -2.81
N GLY A 45 1.46 12.76 -1.66
CA GLY A 45 1.75 12.18 -0.35
C GLY A 45 0.90 10.93 -0.12
N VAL A 46 1.54 9.80 0.16
CA VAL A 46 0.86 8.55 0.52
C VAL A 46 0.18 8.74 1.88
N ILE A 47 -1.14 8.62 1.90
CA ILE A 47 -1.97 8.67 3.10
C ILE A 47 -2.00 7.29 3.74
N SER A 48 -2.30 6.29 2.91
CA SER A 48 -2.36 4.88 3.27
C SER A 48 -2.04 4.02 2.05
N SER A 49 -1.45 2.87 2.27
CA SER A 49 -1.27 1.85 1.25
C SER A 49 -1.57 0.48 1.83
N GLU A 50 -2.33 -0.31 1.09
CA GLU A 50 -2.75 -1.64 1.45
C GLU A 50 -2.20 -2.65 0.44
N SER A 51 -1.65 -3.77 0.93
CA SER A 51 -1.20 -4.88 0.09
C SER A 51 -1.94 -6.16 0.48
N TYR A 52 -2.34 -6.93 -0.52
CA TYR A 52 -3.13 -8.14 -0.38
C TYR A 52 -2.38 -9.30 -1.03
N VAL A 53 -2.17 -10.36 -0.27
CA VAL A 53 -1.56 -11.61 -0.74
C VAL A 53 -2.64 -12.68 -0.74
N TYR A 54 -2.85 -13.31 -1.89
CA TYR A 54 -3.81 -14.40 -2.04
C TYR A 54 -3.08 -15.73 -2.18
N ASP A 55 -3.68 -16.78 -1.63
CA ASP A 55 -3.24 -18.15 -1.86
C ASP A 55 -3.72 -18.69 -3.23
N SER A 56 -3.30 -19.91 -3.57
CA SER A 56 -3.70 -20.60 -4.80
C SER A 56 -5.18 -20.98 -4.83
N ALA A 57 -5.82 -21.10 -3.66
CA ALA A 57 -7.24 -21.38 -3.49
C ALA A 57 -8.12 -20.12 -3.53
N ASN A 58 -7.54 -18.96 -3.85
CA ASN A 58 -8.21 -17.67 -3.96
C ASN A 58 -8.62 -17.04 -2.62
N ASN A 59 -8.10 -17.52 -1.50
CA ASN A 59 -8.34 -16.90 -0.19
C ASN A 59 -7.28 -15.84 0.09
N LEU A 60 -7.67 -14.82 0.87
CA LEU A 60 -6.75 -13.80 1.34
C LEU A 60 -5.84 -14.40 2.42
N SER A 61 -4.57 -14.60 2.07
CA SER A 61 -3.56 -15.15 2.97
C SER A 61 -2.95 -14.08 3.88
N SER A 62 -2.73 -12.87 3.36
CA SER A 62 -2.21 -11.77 4.16
C SER A 62 -2.74 -10.42 3.69
N LYS A 63 -2.91 -9.50 4.64
CA LYS A 63 -3.25 -8.11 4.39
C LYS A 63 -2.31 -7.22 5.20
N THR A 64 -1.56 -6.38 4.50
CA THR A 64 -0.67 -5.39 5.12
C THR A 64 -1.25 -4.01 4.87
N VAL A 65 -1.35 -3.19 5.92
CA VAL A 65 -1.86 -1.82 5.83
C VAL A 65 -0.81 -0.88 6.41
N ASP A 66 -0.23 -0.06 5.54
CA ASP A 66 0.75 0.95 5.86
C ASP A 66 0.10 2.33 5.78
N SER A 67 -0.31 2.85 6.93
CA SER A 67 -0.78 4.23 7.03
C SER A 67 0.39 5.15 7.35
N ALA A 68 0.56 6.23 6.59
CA ALA A 68 1.61 7.21 6.84
C ALA A 68 1.48 7.87 8.23
N ALA A 69 0.28 7.85 8.80
CA ALA A 69 0.01 8.26 10.18
C ALA A 69 0.78 7.44 11.23
N ARG A 70 1.29 6.23 10.89
CA ARG A 70 2.02 5.35 11.82
C ARG A 70 3.54 5.50 11.78
N ARG A 71 4.08 6.50 11.07
CA ARG A 71 5.51 6.82 11.10
C ARG A 71 5.88 7.54 12.41
N ARG A 72 5.64 6.89 13.54
CA ARG A 72 6.30 7.22 14.80
C ARG A 72 7.75 6.75 14.65
N TRP A 73 8.66 7.72 14.56
CA TRP A 73 10.10 7.54 14.48
C TRP A 73 10.62 6.73 15.67
N ILE A 74 10.60 5.39 15.60
CA ILE A 74 11.49 4.58 16.42
C ILE A 74 12.79 4.47 15.63
N ARG A 75 13.71 5.38 15.95
CA ARG A 75 15.12 5.24 15.67
C ARG A 75 15.55 3.94 16.35
N LEU A 76 15.60 2.83 15.62
CA LEU A 76 16.29 1.62 16.06
C LEU A 76 17.77 1.99 16.15
N LEU A 77 18.24 2.33 17.35
CA LEU A 77 19.67 2.25 17.62
C LEU A 77 20.09 0.81 17.27
N PRO A 78 21.17 0.60 16.52
CA PRO A 78 21.70 -0.75 16.37
C PRO A 78 21.98 -1.28 17.78
N ARG A 79 21.32 -2.38 18.17
CA ARG A 79 21.71 -3.13 19.36
C ARG A 79 23.05 -3.76 19.00
N THR A 80 24.14 -3.05 19.26
CA THR A 80 25.45 -3.70 19.35
C THR A 80 25.36 -4.64 20.53
N ALA A 81 25.06 -5.90 20.26
CA ALA A 81 25.27 -6.96 21.22
C ALA A 81 26.78 -7.05 21.45
N THR A 82 27.27 -6.33 22.46
CA THR A 82 28.62 -6.54 22.97
C THR A 82 28.59 -7.88 23.72
N THR A 83 28.91 -8.97 23.03
CA THR A 83 29.32 -10.19 23.69
C THR A 83 30.62 -9.87 24.43
N ARG A 84 30.50 -9.66 25.75
CA ARG A 84 31.65 -9.60 26.64
C ARG A 84 32.26 -11.00 26.70
N SER A 85 33.19 -11.27 25.79
CA SER A 85 34.08 -12.43 25.88
C SER A 85 34.95 -12.24 27.12
N THR A 86 34.75 -13.10 28.11
CA THR A 86 35.68 -13.30 29.22
C THR A 86 37.01 -13.80 28.68
N ASN A 87 38.09 -13.11 29.04
CA ASN A 87 39.42 -13.68 29.21
C ASN A 87 40.01 -13.06 30.48
#